data_AF-A0A8S4QID6-F1
#
_entry.id   AF-A0A8S4QID6-F1
#
_cell.length_a   1.000
_cell.length_b   1.000
_cell.length_c   1.000
_cell.angle_alpha   90.00
_cell.angle_beta   90.00
_cell.angle_gamma   90.00
#
_symmetry.space_group_name_H-M   'P 1'
#
loop_
_entity.id
_entity.type
_entity.pdbx_description
1 polymer ?
#
loop_
_entity_poly.entity_id
_entity_poly.type
_entity_poly.pdbx_seq_one_letter_code
_entity_poly.pdbx_strand_id
1 'polypeptide(L)'
;LYFFTVEFGLCRQVDGTFRVYGAGLLSSVAELQHALTTPDKIKRFDPDVTVNEECIITSYQNAYYYTDSFEEAKEKMRLVIYQVLKRLPIGKGNYFNTGSSINILDDSSNL
;
A
#
# COMPACT_ATOMS: atom_id res chain seq x y z
N LEU A 1 -1.78 -3.19 -4.89
CA LEU A 1 -1.16 -2.51 -3.71
C LEU A 1 -1.86 -1.20 -3.34
N TYR A 2 -1.89 -0.17 -4.21
CA TYR A 2 -2.60 1.10 -3.93
C TYR A 2 -4.05 0.89 -3.48
N PHE A 3 -4.79 0.04 -4.20
CA PHE A 3 -6.18 -0.27 -3.91
C PHE A 3 -6.40 -0.80 -2.49
N PHE A 4 -5.54 -1.73 -2.04
CA PHE A 4 -5.65 -2.35 -0.73
C PHE A 4 -5.04 -1.52 0.41
N THR A 5 -4.40 -0.38 0.11
CA THR A 5 -3.87 0.54 1.12
C THR A 5 -4.62 1.86 1.06
N VAL A 6 -4.43 2.67 0.03
CA VAL A 6 -4.99 4.03 -0.06
C VAL A 6 -6.51 4.02 -0.22
N GLU A 7 -7.08 3.05 -0.95
CA GLU A 7 -8.55 2.99 -1.15
C GLU A 7 -9.27 2.21 -0.05
N PHE A 8 -8.76 1.04 0.33
CA PHE A 8 -9.44 0.12 1.26
C PHE A 8 -8.57 -0.32 2.46
N GLY A 9 -7.59 0.49 2.86
CA GLY A 9 -6.66 0.15 3.94
C GLY A 9 -7.16 0.45 5.34
N LEU A 10 -6.66 -0.34 6.29
CA LEU A 10 -6.89 -0.21 7.73
C LEU A 10 -5.59 0.00 8.49
N CYS A 11 -5.69 0.60 9.66
CA CYS A 11 -4.62 0.79 10.61
C CYS A 11 -5.00 0.15 11.94
N ARG A 12 -4.12 -0.68 12.49
CA ARG A 12 -4.29 -1.26 13.83
C ARG A 12 -3.71 -0.31 14.87
N GLN A 13 -4.53 0.08 15.82
CA GLN A 13 -4.16 0.95 16.93
C GLN A 13 -3.45 0.16 18.04
N VAL A 14 -2.79 0.88 18.96
CA VAL A 14 -2.07 0.29 20.11
C VAL A 14 -3.00 -0.50 21.04
N ASP A 15 -4.28 -0.11 21.11
CA ASP A 15 -5.33 -0.81 21.88
C ASP A 15 -5.87 -2.07 21.17
N GLY A 16 -5.32 -2.41 19.99
CA GLY A 16 -5.72 -3.56 19.18
C GLY A 16 -6.94 -3.29 18.29
N THR A 17 -7.55 -2.11 18.34
CA THR A 17 -8.70 -1.76 17.50
C THR A 17 -8.28 -1.46 16.06
N PHE A 18 -9.13 -1.80 15.10
CA PHE A 18 -8.94 -1.42 13.71
C PHE A 18 -9.63 -0.10 13.41
N ARG A 19 -8.87 0.83 12.82
CA ARG A 19 -9.39 2.07 12.25
C ARG A 19 -9.19 2.08 10.75
N VAL A 20 -10.11 2.72 10.06
CA VAL A 20 -10.07 2.83 8.61
C VAL A 20 -9.42 4.16 8.22
N TYR A 21 -8.58 4.11 7.18
CA TYR A 21 -8.07 5.32 6.53
C TYR A 21 -8.30 5.31 5.01
N GLY A 22 -8.69 4.18 4.42
CA GLY A 22 -8.92 4.07 2.99
C GLY A 22 -10.04 4.98 2.50
N ALA A 23 -9.82 5.69 1.39
CA ALA A 23 -10.78 6.64 0.82
C ALA A 23 -12.12 5.98 0.41
N GLY A 24 -12.05 4.78 -0.20
CA GLY A 24 -13.22 3.99 -0.56
C GLY A 24 -14.05 3.55 0.65
N LEU A 25 -13.38 3.14 1.73
CA LEU A 25 -14.07 2.78 2.98
C LEU A 25 -14.67 4.01 3.69
N LEU A 26 -13.97 5.14 3.70
CA LEU A 26 -14.47 6.38 4.32
C LEU A 26 -15.63 7.02 3.55
N SER A 27 -15.73 6.77 2.25
CA SER A 27 -16.81 7.28 1.40
C SER A 27 -18.03 6.37 1.32
N SER A 28 -17.92 5.11 1.80
CA SER A 28 -19.01 4.13 1.77
C SER A 28 -19.27 3.55 3.16
N VAL A 29 -20.35 4.01 3.81
CA VAL A 29 -20.78 3.52 5.13
C VAL A 29 -21.07 2.01 5.10
N ALA A 30 -21.66 1.50 4.02
CA ALA A 30 -21.97 0.08 3.88
C ALA A 30 -20.70 -0.78 3.82
N GLU A 31 -19.70 -0.36 3.05
CA GLU A 31 -18.41 -1.04 2.94
C GLU A 31 -17.63 -0.98 4.26
N LEU A 32 -17.62 0.19 4.93
CA LEU A 32 -17.02 0.36 6.25
C LEU A 32 -17.61 -0.62 7.26
N GLN A 33 -18.94 -0.73 7.32
CA GLN A 33 -19.61 -1.65 8.22
C GLN A 33 -19.31 -3.11 7.85
N HIS A 34 -19.23 -3.44 6.57
CA HIS A 34 -18.82 -4.78 6.13
C HIS A 34 -17.42 -5.11 6.63
N ALA A 35 -16.44 -4.23 6.39
CA ALA A 35 -15.05 -4.43 6.77
C ALA A 35 -14.89 -4.66 8.30
N LEU A 36 -15.65 -3.95 9.13
CA LEU A 36 -15.59 -4.09 10.59
C LEU A 36 -16.35 -5.32 11.12
N THR A 37 -17.33 -5.83 10.39
CA THR A 37 -18.13 -7.00 10.80
C THR A 37 -17.58 -8.34 10.30
N THR A 38 -16.57 -8.32 9.41
CA THR A 38 -15.88 -9.51 8.90
C THR A 38 -14.39 -9.53 9.31
N PRO A 39 -14.08 -9.77 10.60
CA PRO A 39 -12.69 -9.77 11.08
C PRO A 39 -11.83 -10.88 10.47
N ASP A 40 -12.44 -11.97 10.00
CA ASP A 40 -11.83 -13.07 9.26
C ASP A 40 -11.22 -12.64 7.92
N LYS A 41 -11.76 -11.56 7.33
CA LYS A 41 -11.26 -10.97 6.08
C LYS A 41 -10.13 -9.95 6.31
N ILE A 42 -9.89 -9.53 7.55
CA ILE A 42 -8.84 -8.57 7.89
C ILE A 42 -7.51 -9.30 8.02
N LYS A 43 -6.57 -8.98 7.14
CA LYS A 43 -5.23 -9.60 7.06
C LYS A 43 -4.15 -8.54 7.24
N ARG A 44 -2.96 -8.95 7.69
CA ARG A 44 -1.82 -8.03 7.75
C ARG A 44 -1.35 -7.73 6.34
N PHE A 45 -1.05 -6.47 6.05
CA PHE A 45 -0.53 -6.06 4.76
C PHE A 45 0.83 -6.70 4.48
N ASP A 46 0.91 -7.45 3.40
CA ASP A 46 2.13 -8.04 2.86
C ASP A 46 2.13 -7.79 1.35
N PRO A 47 3.03 -6.96 0.82
CA PRO A 47 3.01 -6.61 -0.59
C PRO A 47 3.12 -7.81 -1.53
N ASP A 48 3.84 -8.86 -1.14
CA ASP A 48 4.04 -10.04 -1.98
C ASP A 48 2.75 -10.88 -2.10
N VAL A 49 1.90 -10.83 -1.08
CA VAL A 49 0.58 -11.49 -1.09
C VAL A 49 -0.46 -10.56 -1.72
N THR A 50 -0.55 -9.31 -1.25
CA THR A 50 -1.56 -8.33 -1.65
C THR A 50 -1.47 -7.93 -3.12
N VAL A 51 -0.31 -8.07 -3.77
CA VAL A 51 -0.18 -7.81 -5.22
C VAL A 51 -0.98 -8.79 -6.08
N ASN A 52 -1.23 -10.00 -5.58
CA ASN A 52 -1.97 -11.05 -6.29
C ASN A 52 -3.47 -11.05 -5.96
N GLU A 53 -3.92 -10.21 -5.02
CA GLU A 53 -5.31 -10.15 -4.60
C GLU A 53 -6.17 -9.43 -5.66
N GLU A 54 -7.35 -9.97 -5.95
CA GLU A 54 -8.27 -9.43 -6.94
C GLU A 54 -8.94 -8.14 -6.45
N CYS A 55 -8.87 -7.08 -7.25
CA CYS A 55 -9.52 -5.81 -6.96
C CYS A 55 -10.99 -5.86 -7.40
N ILE A 56 -11.91 -5.94 -6.43
CA ILE A 56 -13.35 -6.00 -6.71
C ILE A 56 -13.92 -4.59 -6.66
N ILE A 57 -14.55 -4.13 -7.75
CA ILE A 57 -15.15 -2.78 -7.83
C ILE A 57 -16.68 -2.78 -7.76
N THR A 58 -17.32 -3.94 -7.96
CA THR A 58 -18.78 -4.08 -8.07
C THR A 58 -19.42 -4.67 -6.81
N SER A 59 -18.64 -5.08 -5.83
CA SER A 59 -19.09 -5.80 -4.62
C SER A 59 -18.08 -5.56 -3.49
N TYR A 60 -18.45 -5.99 -2.27
CA TYR A 60 -17.58 -5.88 -1.11
C TYR A 60 -16.26 -6.63 -1.29
N GLN A 61 -15.18 -6.13 -0.69
CA GLN A 61 -13.88 -6.78 -0.77
C GLN A 61 -13.86 -8.17 -0.11
N ASN A 62 -13.06 -9.07 -0.70
CA ASN A 62 -12.80 -10.39 -0.14
C ASN A 62 -11.76 -10.36 0.98
N ALA A 63 -10.86 -9.39 0.96
CA ALA A 63 -9.84 -9.19 1.96
C ALA A 63 -9.59 -7.69 2.17
N TYR A 64 -9.32 -7.35 3.43
CA TYR A 64 -8.91 -6.01 3.82
C TYR A 64 -7.55 -6.10 4.50
N TYR A 65 -6.67 -5.12 4.25
CA TYR A 65 -5.30 -5.18 4.74
C TYR A 65 -5.00 -4.08 5.74
N TYR A 66 -4.37 -4.45 6.85
CA TYR A 66 -3.96 -3.51 7.89
C TYR A 66 -2.44 -3.37 8.03
N THR A 67 -2.00 -2.19 8.43
CA THR A 67 -0.65 -1.93 8.97
C THR A 67 -0.73 -1.39 10.38
N ASP A 68 0.37 -1.48 11.13
CA ASP A 68 0.46 -0.89 12.47
C ASP A 68 0.75 0.62 12.42
N SER A 69 1.28 1.10 11.29
CA SER A 69 1.52 2.53 11.03
C SER A 69 1.56 2.85 9.54
N PHE A 70 1.46 4.14 9.21
CA PHE A 70 1.70 4.62 7.84
C PHE A 70 3.17 4.47 7.41
N GLU A 71 4.12 4.56 8.36
CA GLU A 71 5.54 4.40 8.04
C GLU A 71 5.86 2.95 7.64
N GLU A 72 5.23 1.96 8.28
CA GLU A 72 5.33 0.56 7.87
C GLU A 72 4.82 0.36 6.44
N ALA A 73 3.66 0.95 6.10
CA ALA A 73 3.09 0.86 4.75
C ALA A 73 4.02 1.48 3.71
N LYS A 74 4.58 2.65 4.02
CA LYS A 74 5.52 3.38 3.16
C LYS A 74 6.81 2.58 2.93
N GLU A 75 7.40 2.01 3.97
CA GLU A 75 8.63 1.24 3.83
C GLU A 75 8.39 -0.04 3.01
N LYS A 76 7.30 -0.75 3.27
CA LYS A 76 6.90 -1.92 2.47
C LYS A 76 6.71 -1.56 0.99
N MET A 77 6.06 -0.45 0.69
CA MET A 77 5.93 0.04 -0.69
C MET A 77 7.28 0.43 -1.31
N ARG A 78 8.17 1.06 -0.53
CA ARG A 78 9.52 1.43 -0.99
C ARG A 78 10.34 0.20 -1.39
N LEU A 79 10.26 -0.88 -0.62
CA LEU A 79 10.92 -2.14 -0.94
C LEU A 79 10.43 -2.74 -2.26
N VAL A 80 9.12 -2.74 -2.50
CA VAL A 80 8.54 -3.19 -3.78
C VAL A 80 9.05 -2.34 -4.94
N ILE A 81 9.02 -1.01 -4.79
CA ILE A 81 9.50 -0.09 -5.82
C ILE A 81 10.98 -0.34 -6.11
N TYR A 82 11.80 -0.52 -5.08
CA TYR A 82 13.23 -0.84 -5.25
C TYR A 82 13.44 -2.14 -6.05
N GLN A 83 12.66 -3.19 -5.76
CA GLN A 83 12.73 -4.46 -6.51
C GLN A 83 12.31 -4.30 -7.98
N VAL A 84 11.28 -3.50 -8.25
CA VAL A 84 10.82 -3.21 -9.62
C VAL A 84 11.87 -2.39 -10.37
N LEU A 85 12.38 -1.31 -9.78
CA LEU A 85 13.39 -0.44 -10.39
C LEU A 85 14.69 -1.19 -10.70
N LYS A 86 15.13 -2.10 -9.82
CA LYS A 86 16.31 -2.93 -10.06
C LYS A 86 16.17 -3.81 -11.32
N ARG A 87 14.95 -4.15 -11.73
CA ARG A 87 14.66 -4.95 -12.93
C ARG A 87 14.57 -4.10 -14.20
N LEU A 88 14.47 -2.78 -14.09
CA LEU A 88 14.40 -1.88 -15.23
C LEU A 88 15.82 -1.52 -15.70
N PRO A 89 16.04 -1.36 -17.02
CA PRO A 89 17.31 -0.90 -17.57
C PRO A 89 17.60 0.60 -17.32
N ILE A 90 16.75 1.29 -16.55
CA ILE A 90 16.92 2.69 -16.19
C ILE A 90 17.83 2.72 -14.95
N GLY A 91 18.93 3.47 -15.03
CA GLY A 91 20.07 3.45 -14.09
C GLY A 91 19.71 3.41 -12.59
N LYS A 92 20.64 2.89 -11.78
CA LYS A 92 20.49 2.68 -10.33
C LYS A 92 20.55 4.00 -9.53
N GLY A 93 19.71 4.97 -9.86
CA GLY A 93 19.63 6.25 -9.15
C GLY A 93 18.70 6.22 -7.93
N ASN A 94 18.94 7.09 -6.95
CA ASN A 94 17.95 7.43 -5.94
C ASN A 94 16.84 8.28 -6.59
N TYR A 95 15.73 7.65 -6.96
CA TYR A 95 14.57 8.30 -7.62
C TYR A 95 13.73 9.19 -6.70
N PHE A 96 14.02 9.21 -5.39
CA PHE A 96 13.24 9.95 -4.41
C PHE A 96 13.94 11.27 -4.06
N ASN A 97 13.68 12.31 -4.84
CA ASN A 97 13.94 13.69 -4.43
C ASN A 97 12.62 14.31 -3.94
N THR A 98 12.66 15.04 -2.83
CA THR A 98 11.52 15.78 -2.26
C THR A 98 11.13 17.04 -3.03
N GLY A 99 11.82 17.35 -4.13
CA GLY A 99 11.42 18.37 -5.10
C GLY A 99 10.33 17.87 -6.06
N SER A 100 9.48 18.78 -6.58
CA SER A 100 8.46 18.51 -7.59
C SER A 100 9.02 18.12 -8.97
N SER A 101 10.27 17.68 -9.05
CA SER A 101 10.97 17.28 -10.28
C SER A 101 11.56 15.87 -10.14
N ILE A 102 11.36 15.06 -11.18
CA ILE A 102 11.95 13.72 -11.27
C ILE A 102 13.36 13.90 -11.85
N ASN A 103 14.38 13.71 -11.01
CA ASN A 103 15.77 13.69 -11.46
C ASN A 103 16.18 12.26 -11.77
N ILE A 104 16.50 11.99 -13.04
CA ILE A 104 17.15 10.73 -13.44
C ILE A 104 18.63 10.89 -13.11
N LEU A 105 19.05 10.35 -11.97
CA LEU A 105 20.46 10.28 -11.61
C LEU A 105 21.03 9.00 -12.20
N ASP A 106 21.82 9.13 -13.27
CA ASP A 106 22.53 8.03 -13.90
C ASP A 106 23.91 7.86 -13.22
N ASP A 107 24.23 6.65 -12.79
CA ASP A 107 25.47 6.30 -12.07
C ASP A 107 26.70 6.25 -13.00
N SER A 108 26.66 6.97 -14.11
CA SER A 108 27.66 6.97 -15.19
C SER A 108 28.87 7.89 -14.94
N SER A 109 29.01 8.45 -13.74
CA SER A 109 30.11 9.35 -13.36
C SER A 109 31.01 8.75 -12.26
N ASN A 110 31.56 7.56 -12.52
CA ASN A 110 32.78 7.06 -11.89
C ASN A 110 33.68 6.39 -12.94
N LEU A 111 34.23 7.20 -13.85
CA LEU A 111 35.41 6.90 -14.67
C LEU A 111 36.45 7.99 -14.42
#